data_AF-A0AA51M097-F1
#
_entry.id   AF-A0AA51M097-F1
#
_cell.length_a   1.000
_cell.length_b   1.000
_cell.length_c   1.000
_cell.angle_alpha   90.00
_cell.angle_beta   90.00
_cell.angle_gamma   90.00
#
_symmetry.space_group_name_H-M   'P 1'
#
loop_
_entity.id
_entity.type
_entity.pdbx_description
1 polymer ?
#
loop_
_entity_poly.entity_id
_entity_poly.type
_entity_poly.pdbx_seq_one_letter_code
_entity_poly.pdbx_strand_id
1 'polypeptide(L)'
;MAIPKIVLFYRFTPLADPEAIRLWQHTLAASNGLTGRILISEHGINATVGGDIAAVKRYVRGTRAYAPFADADIKWSDGTGRDFPRLSVRVRPEIVTFGAPHEVKVDEHGVVGGGVPLSPHGLHELIGERGDEVVFFDGRNAFEAQIGRFRGAVVPDVATTREFVSVLDSGRYDHLKSRPVVTYCTGGVRCEVLSALMRNRGFEQVYQLDGGIVRYGETFGDDGLWEGSLYVFDGRMNVEFSDAAAVLGRCAVCGAPTSRYRNHPDINGRELSLVCEACVPDPAGP
;
A
#
# COMPACT_ATOMS: atom_id res chain seq x y z
N MET A 1 7.63 -29.72 -3.09
CA MET A 1 8.45 -28.48 -3.17
C MET A 1 7.71 -27.38 -2.42
N ALA A 2 8.40 -26.52 -1.69
CA ALA A 2 7.77 -25.39 -1.02
C ALA A 2 7.24 -24.41 -2.06
N ILE A 3 6.02 -23.88 -1.85
CA ILE A 3 5.41 -22.89 -2.75
C ILE A 3 5.30 -21.59 -1.95
N PRO A 4 6.30 -20.70 -2.03
CA PRO A 4 6.30 -19.46 -1.27
C PRO A 4 5.17 -18.53 -1.75
N LYS A 5 4.34 -18.11 -0.80
CA LYS A 5 3.26 -17.14 -1.03
C LYS A 5 3.32 -16.04 0.02
N ILE A 6 2.86 -14.87 -0.37
CA ILE A 6 2.65 -13.72 0.50
C ILE A 6 1.16 -13.40 0.50
N VAL A 7 0.62 -13.07 1.67
CA VAL A 7 -0.71 -12.48 1.79
C VAL A 7 -0.61 -11.07 2.35
N LEU A 8 -1.38 -10.17 1.77
CA LEU A 8 -1.56 -8.79 2.20
C LEU A 8 -3.05 -8.57 2.49
N PHE A 9 -3.37 -8.03 3.66
CA PHE A 9 -4.73 -7.60 3.98
C PHE A 9 -4.73 -6.55 5.07
N TYR A 10 -5.85 -5.84 5.17
CA TYR A 10 -6.18 -5.01 6.32
C TYR A 10 -7.65 -5.22 6.67
N ARG A 11 -8.01 -4.84 7.89
CA ARG A 11 -9.40 -4.73 8.32
C ARG A 11 -9.50 -3.59 9.32
N PHE A 12 -10.29 -2.58 8.97
CA PHE A 12 -10.73 -1.55 9.91
C PHE A 12 -11.93 -2.07 10.69
N THR A 13 -11.75 -2.22 11.99
CA THR A 13 -12.79 -2.68 12.93
C THR A 13 -12.33 -2.36 14.35
N PRO A 14 -13.19 -1.89 15.25
CA PRO A 14 -12.81 -1.58 16.62
C PRO A 14 -12.28 -2.82 17.34
N LEU A 15 -11.08 -2.71 17.91
CA LEU A 15 -10.46 -3.75 18.72
C LEU A 15 -10.32 -3.28 20.17
N ALA A 16 -11.07 -3.91 21.07
CA ALA A 16 -11.08 -3.56 22.49
C ALA A 16 -9.72 -3.79 23.18
N ASP A 17 -8.98 -4.82 22.77
CA ASP A 17 -7.65 -5.14 23.30
C ASP A 17 -6.66 -5.44 22.15
N PRO A 18 -6.00 -4.41 21.61
CA PRO A 18 -4.97 -4.56 20.57
C PRO A 18 -3.80 -5.46 21.00
N GLU A 19 -3.45 -5.51 22.28
CA GLU A 19 -2.34 -6.33 22.78
C GLU A 19 -2.69 -7.82 22.80
N ALA A 20 -3.92 -8.18 23.19
CA ALA A 20 -4.42 -9.55 23.06
C ALA A 20 -4.40 -10.02 21.60
N ILE A 21 -4.87 -9.18 20.66
CA ILE A 21 -4.81 -9.48 19.23
C ILE A 21 -3.36 -9.61 18.75
N ARG A 22 -2.43 -8.79 19.26
CA ARG A 22 -1.01 -8.90 18.94
C ARG A 22 -0.42 -10.23 19.37
N LEU A 23 -0.67 -10.66 20.60
CA LEU A 23 -0.19 -11.94 21.12
C LEU A 23 -0.75 -13.12 20.30
N TRP A 24 -2.05 -13.07 19.98
CA TRP A 24 -2.71 -14.07 19.16
C TRP A 24 -2.12 -14.14 17.75
N GLN A 25 -2.02 -13.01 17.04
CA GLN A 25 -1.50 -12.94 15.67
C GLN A 25 -0.02 -13.33 15.61
N HIS A 26 0.77 -12.93 16.60
CA HIS A 26 2.15 -13.40 16.73
C HIS A 26 2.23 -14.92 16.88
N THR A 27 1.46 -15.50 17.80
CA THR A 27 1.45 -16.94 18.04
C THR A 27 0.98 -17.72 16.81
N LEU A 28 -0.07 -17.24 16.14
CA LEU A 28 -0.61 -17.86 14.94
C LEU A 28 0.39 -17.83 13.78
N ALA A 29 1.06 -16.70 13.53
CA ALA A 29 2.05 -16.61 12.47
C ALA A 29 3.34 -17.40 12.79
N ALA A 30 3.87 -17.25 14.02
CA ALA A 30 5.11 -17.89 14.44
C ALA A 30 5.00 -19.42 14.50
N SER A 31 3.90 -19.97 15.02
CA SER A 31 3.66 -21.43 15.05
C SER A 31 3.55 -22.05 13.65
N ASN A 32 3.23 -21.24 12.64
CA ASN A 32 3.22 -21.65 11.24
C ASN A 32 4.55 -21.40 10.51
N GLY A 33 5.57 -20.86 11.19
CA GLY A 33 6.86 -20.54 10.59
C GLY A 33 6.81 -19.38 9.59
N LEU A 34 5.82 -18.49 9.72
CA LEU A 34 5.67 -17.34 8.83
C LEU A 34 6.56 -16.18 9.25
N THR A 35 7.01 -15.41 8.26
CA THR A 35 7.69 -14.13 8.44
C THR A 35 6.82 -13.01 7.87
N GLY A 36 7.09 -11.75 8.23
CA GLY A 36 6.22 -10.66 7.79
C GLY A 36 6.08 -9.54 8.80
N ARG A 37 5.15 -8.63 8.52
CA ARG A 37 4.82 -7.49 9.36
C ARG A 37 3.32 -7.47 9.62
N ILE A 38 2.95 -7.30 10.88
CA ILE A 38 1.56 -7.15 11.32
C ILE A 38 1.51 -5.93 12.23
N LEU A 39 0.69 -4.96 11.87
CA LEU A 39 0.36 -3.80 12.68
C LEU A 39 -1.06 -3.96 13.20
N ILE A 40 -1.23 -3.68 14.49
CA ILE A 40 -2.52 -3.74 15.17
C ILE A 40 -2.70 -2.42 15.88
N SER A 41 -3.93 -1.90 15.89
CA SER A 41 -4.32 -0.72 16.63
C SER A 41 -5.75 -0.91 17.15
N GLU A 42 -6.24 0.03 17.95
CA GLU A 42 -7.67 0.06 18.31
C GLU A 42 -8.58 0.14 17.07
N HIS A 43 -8.06 0.64 15.94
CA HIS A 43 -8.77 0.75 14.66
C HIS A 43 -8.76 -0.53 13.81
N GLY A 44 -8.01 -1.58 14.20
CA GLY A 44 -8.00 -2.84 13.44
C GLY A 44 -6.61 -3.45 13.22
N ILE A 45 -6.46 -4.13 12.07
CA ILE A 45 -5.25 -4.89 11.69
C ILE A 45 -4.79 -4.56 10.27
N ASN A 46 -3.47 -4.52 10.04
CA ASN A 46 -2.84 -4.48 8.72
C ASN A 46 -1.68 -5.48 8.70
N ALA A 47 -1.72 -6.44 7.80
CA ALA A 47 -0.80 -7.57 7.79
C ALA A 47 -0.26 -7.85 6.39
N THR A 48 1.04 -8.11 6.33
CA THR A 48 1.72 -8.71 5.19
C THR A 48 2.59 -9.84 5.70
N VAL A 49 2.23 -11.09 5.39
CA VAL A 49 2.97 -12.27 5.86
C VAL A 49 3.28 -13.21 4.71
N GLY A 50 4.44 -13.84 4.77
CA GLY A 50 4.95 -14.74 3.75
C GLY A 50 5.48 -16.05 4.32
N GLY A 51 5.38 -17.11 3.52
CA GLY A 51 5.89 -18.44 3.84
C GLY A 51 5.37 -19.49 2.86
N ASP A 52 5.50 -20.76 3.20
CA ASP A 52 4.92 -21.84 2.39
C ASP A 52 3.40 -21.74 2.32
N ILE A 53 2.82 -22.00 1.15
CA ILE A 53 1.38 -21.89 0.89
C ILE A 53 0.51 -22.63 1.92
N ALA A 54 0.93 -23.79 2.42
CA ALA A 54 0.15 -24.54 3.40
C ALA A 54 0.13 -23.82 4.76
N ALA A 55 1.25 -23.22 5.15
CA ALA A 55 1.36 -22.41 6.36
C ALA A 55 0.56 -21.10 6.25
N VAL A 56 0.65 -20.42 5.11
CA VAL A 56 -0.11 -19.19 4.84
C VAL A 56 -1.62 -19.46 4.87
N LYS A 57 -2.09 -20.55 4.24
CA LYS A 57 -3.50 -20.98 4.31
C LYS A 57 -3.98 -21.24 5.75
N ARG A 58 -3.14 -21.85 6.61
CA ARG A 58 -3.47 -22.06 8.03
C ARG A 58 -3.59 -20.74 8.78
N TYR A 59 -2.65 -19.81 8.58
CA TYR A 59 -2.71 -18.48 9.17
C TYR A 59 -3.94 -17.69 8.73
N VAL A 60 -4.28 -17.72 7.43
CA VAL A 60 -5.47 -17.03 6.90
C VAL A 60 -6.75 -17.60 7.52
N ARG A 61 -6.88 -18.94 7.59
CA ARG A 61 -8.04 -19.58 8.24
C ARG A 61 -8.13 -19.24 9.73
N GLY A 62 -7.00 -19.28 10.44
CA GLY A 62 -6.95 -18.91 11.86
C GLY A 62 -7.38 -17.47 12.07
N THR A 63 -6.87 -16.55 11.25
CA THR A 63 -7.22 -15.12 11.32
C THR A 63 -8.70 -14.90 11.08
N ARG A 64 -9.28 -15.54 10.06
CA ARG A 64 -10.71 -15.45 9.74
C ARG A 64 -11.64 -16.14 10.75
N ALA A 65 -11.10 -16.91 11.70
CA ALA A 65 -11.90 -17.51 12.76
C ALA A 65 -12.36 -16.48 13.81
N TYR A 66 -11.73 -15.31 13.88
CA TYR A 66 -12.19 -14.20 14.70
C TYR A 66 -13.22 -13.38 13.91
N ALA A 67 -14.44 -13.25 14.43
CA ALA A 67 -15.56 -12.67 13.71
C ALA A 67 -15.27 -11.29 13.08
N PRO A 68 -14.60 -10.33 13.77
CA PRO A 68 -14.23 -9.05 13.17
C PRO A 68 -13.32 -9.14 11.93
N PHE A 69 -12.60 -10.25 11.75
CA PHE A 69 -11.67 -10.50 10.64
C PHE A 69 -12.18 -11.55 9.63
N ALA A 70 -13.40 -12.09 9.81
CA ALA A 70 -13.93 -13.18 8.99
C ALA A 70 -13.95 -12.81 7.49
N ASP A 71 -14.39 -11.59 7.20
CA ASP A 71 -14.52 -11.05 5.85
C ASP A 71 -13.31 -10.22 5.41
N ALA A 72 -12.16 -10.38 6.07
CA ALA A 72 -10.93 -9.72 5.64
C ALA A 72 -10.61 -10.10 4.18
N ASP A 73 -10.38 -9.08 3.36
CA ASP A 73 -10.03 -9.21 1.95
C ASP A 73 -8.54 -9.60 1.81
N ILE A 74 -8.30 -10.89 1.61
CA ILE A 74 -6.95 -11.47 1.56
C ILE A 74 -6.44 -11.47 0.11
N LYS A 75 -5.48 -10.59 -0.16
CA LYS A 75 -4.77 -10.54 -1.45
C LYS A 75 -3.59 -11.49 -1.43
N TRP A 76 -3.41 -12.23 -2.51
CA TRP A 76 -2.35 -13.25 -2.64
C TRP A 76 -1.32 -12.81 -3.65
N SER A 77 -0.05 -13.07 -3.36
CA SER A 77 1.06 -12.76 -4.25
C SER A 77 2.10 -13.88 -4.18
N ASP A 78 2.84 -14.08 -5.26
CA ASP A 78 4.01 -14.95 -5.28
C ASP A 78 5.14 -14.38 -4.43
N GLY A 79 5.76 -15.21 -3.61
CA GLY A 79 6.92 -14.83 -2.79
C GLY A 79 8.19 -15.51 -3.26
N THR A 80 9.33 -15.04 -2.77
CA THR A 80 10.62 -15.73 -2.90
C THR A 80 10.89 -16.67 -1.72
N GLY A 81 10.09 -16.56 -0.65
CA GLY A 81 10.27 -17.30 0.60
C GLY A 81 11.28 -16.68 1.56
N ARG A 82 11.95 -15.59 1.14
CA ARG A 82 12.89 -14.79 1.95
C ARG A 82 12.55 -13.30 1.92
N ASP A 83 11.30 -12.97 1.56
CA ASP A 83 10.84 -11.60 1.34
C ASP A 83 10.81 -10.77 2.64
N PHE A 84 10.72 -11.44 3.79
CA PHE A 84 10.78 -10.80 5.10
C PHE A 84 11.89 -11.42 5.96
N PRO A 85 12.77 -10.62 6.58
CA PRO A 85 13.87 -11.15 7.37
C PRO A 85 13.42 -11.81 8.67
N ARG A 86 12.25 -11.41 9.20
CA ARG A 86 11.65 -11.95 10.42
C ARG A 86 10.17 -11.62 10.50
N LEU A 87 9.47 -12.27 11.42
CA LEU A 87 8.14 -11.84 11.86
C LEU A 87 8.25 -10.61 12.78
N SER A 88 7.40 -9.61 12.56
CA SER A 88 7.26 -8.43 13.41
C SER A 88 5.78 -8.11 13.60
N VAL A 89 5.26 -8.35 14.79
CA VAL A 89 3.87 -8.02 15.17
C VAL A 89 3.91 -6.91 16.22
N ARG A 90 3.27 -5.78 15.95
CA ARG A 90 3.37 -4.59 16.81
C ARG A 90 2.03 -3.90 16.98
N VAL A 91 1.74 -3.48 18.22
CA VAL A 91 0.67 -2.51 18.47
C VAL A 91 1.18 -1.11 18.14
N ARG A 92 0.32 -0.31 17.51
CA ARG A 92 0.54 1.09 17.14
C ARG A 92 -0.75 1.88 17.36
N PRO A 93 -0.68 3.21 17.47
CA PRO A 93 -1.88 4.06 17.49
C PRO A 93 -2.72 3.90 16.21
N GLU A 94 -2.07 3.64 15.07
CA GLU A 94 -2.74 3.48 13.78
C GLU A 94 -2.13 2.29 13.03
N ILE A 95 -2.97 1.50 12.33
CA ILE A 95 -2.50 0.46 11.40
C ILE A 95 -1.89 1.03 10.10
N VAL A 96 -2.08 2.33 9.86
CA VAL A 96 -1.46 3.14 8.82
C VAL A 96 -1.21 4.54 9.39
N THR A 97 0.04 4.95 9.52
CA THR A 97 0.38 6.12 10.34
C THR A 97 0.25 7.43 9.57
N PHE A 98 -0.91 8.09 9.67
CA PHE A 98 -1.10 9.47 9.21
C PHE A 98 -0.71 10.50 10.28
N GLY A 99 -0.51 10.06 11.53
CA GLY A 99 -0.18 10.97 12.63
C GLY A 99 -1.39 11.75 13.15
N ALA A 100 -2.60 11.35 12.75
CA ALA A 100 -3.86 11.95 13.17
C ALA A 100 -4.86 10.87 13.63
N PRO A 101 -4.51 10.02 14.61
CA PRO A 101 -5.35 8.89 15.03
C PRO A 101 -6.76 9.32 15.45
N HIS A 102 -6.90 10.51 16.06
CA HIS A 102 -8.19 11.02 16.55
C HIS A 102 -9.06 11.65 15.46
N GLU A 103 -8.53 11.93 14.27
CA GLU A 103 -9.32 12.46 13.14
C GLU A 103 -10.08 11.36 12.41
N VAL A 104 -9.70 10.10 12.60
CA VAL A 104 -10.31 8.93 11.95
C VAL A 104 -11.22 8.24 12.94
N LYS A 105 -12.48 8.05 12.55
CA LYS A 105 -13.44 7.24 13.30
C LYS A 105 -13.61 5.90 12.61
N VAL A 106 -13.61 4.82 13.38
CA VAL A 106 -13.78 3.45 12.87
C VAL A 106 -14.93 2.78 13.60
N ASP A 107 -15.84 2.17 12.85
CA ASP A 107 -16.92 1.33 13.35
C ASP A 107 -16.83 -0.10 12.78
N GLU A 108 -17.83 -0.92 13.06
CA GLU A 108 -17.87 -2.33 12.60
C GLU A 108 -17.83 -2.49 11.07
N HIS A 109 -18.17 -1.44 10.32
CA HIS A 109 -18.19 -1.40 8.86
C HIS A 109 -16.91 -0.80 8.26
N GLY A 110 -16.06 -0.15 9.05
CA GLY A 110 -14.76 0.37 8.62
C GLY A 110 -14.55 1.84 8.99
N VAL A 111 -13.83 2.57 8.14
CA VAL A 111 -13.60 4.01 8.36
C VAL A 111 -14.87 4.80 8.06
N VAL A 112 -15.33 5.58 9.04
CA VAL A 112 -16.51 6.43 8.91
C VAL A 112 -16.18 7.69 8.14
N GLY A 113 -17.03 8.06 7.17
CA GLY A 113 -16.86 9.28 6.39
C GLY A 113 -15.77 9.19 5.32
N GLY A 114 -15.32 7.98 4.96
CA GLY A 114 -14.41 7.75 3.84
C GLY A 114 -15.01 8.10 2.47
N GLY A 115 -14.18 8.01 1.44
CA GLY A 115 -14.59 8.17 0.04
C GLY A 115 -15.42 6.99 -0.47
N VAL A 116 -16.13 7.21 -1.57
CA VAL A 116 -16.93 6.15 -2.21
C VAL A 116 -16.00 5.10 -2.83
N PRO A 117 -16.13 3.81 -2.47
CA PRO A 117 -15.30 2.76 -3.05
C PRO A 117 -15.65 2.54 -4.52
N LEU A 118 -14.63 2.46 -5.37
CA LEU A 118 -14.74 2.13 -6.79
C LEU A 118 -14.02 0.81 -7.05
N SER A 119 -14.72 -0.14 -7.65
CA SER A 119 -14.05 -1.30 -8.26
C SER A 119 -13.16 -0.84 -9.42
N PRO A 120 -12.19 -1.65 -9.88
CA PRO A 120 -11.43 -1.31 -11.07
C PRO A 120 -12.31 -0.98 -12.29
N HIS A 121 -13.42 -1.68 -12.48
CA HIS A 121 -14.37 -1.38 -13.57
C HIS A 121 -15.14 -0.09 -13.31
N GLY A 122 -15.63 0.13 -12.09
CA GLY A 122 -16.32 1.36 -11.71
C GLY A 122 -15.45 2.62 -11.85
N LEU A 123 -14.12 2.48 -11.73
CA LEU A 123 -13.17 3.55 -12.07
C LEU A 123 -13.22 3.91 -13.57
N HIS A 124 -13.21 2.91 -14.46
CA HIS A 124 -13.31 3.16 -15.90
C HIS A 124 -14.68 3.72 -16.30
N GLU A 125 -15.76 3.28 -15.65
CA GLU A 125 -17.10 3.87 -15.83
C GLU A 125 -17.10 5.35 -15.45
N LEU A 126 -16.58 5.70 -14.27
CA LEU A 126 -16.47 7.10 -13.83
C LEU A 126 -15.68 7.96 -14.82
N ILE A 127 -14.59 7.43 -15.36
CA ILE A 127 -13.77 8.12 -16.37
C ILE A 127 -14.50 8.23 -17.70
N GLY A 128 -15.26 7.21 -18.11
CA GLY A 128 -16.11 7.27 -19.30
C GLY A 128 -17.18 8.35 -19.19
N GLU A 129 -17.72 8.58 -17.99
CA GLU A 129 -18.74 9.59 -17.72
C GLU A 129 -18.18 11.01 -17.56
N ARG A 130 -17.04 11.15 -16.87
CA ARG A 130 -16.52 12.46 -16.41
C ARG A 130 -15.25 12.91 -17.15
N GLY A 131 -14.61 12.02 -17.90
CA GLY A 131 -13.40 12.31 -18.69
C GLY A 131 -12.27 12.91 -17.85
N ASP A 132 -11.64 13.95 -18.41
CA ASP A 132 -10.46 14.63 -17.84
C ASP A 132 -10.77 15.41 -16.54
N GLU A 133 -12.03 15.50 -16.11
CA GLU A 133 -12.39 16.07 -14.82
C GLU A 133 -11.85 15.22 -13.66
N VAL A 134 -11.78 13.90 -13.84
CA VAL A 134 -11.36 12.94 -12.82
C VAL A 134 -9.88 13.12 -12.51
N VAL A 135 -9.56 13.28 -11.23
CA VAL A 135 -8.20 13.44 -10.74
C VAL A 135 -7.79 12.21 -9.98
N PHE A 136 -6.74 11.55 -10.47
CA PHE A 136 -6.05 10.54 -9.69
C PHE A 136 -5.15 11.20 -8.66
N PHE A 137 -5.32 10.83 -7.38
CA PHE A 137 -4.50 11.34 -6.29
C PHE A 137 -3.75 10.17 -5.64
N ASP A 138 -2.42 10.18 -5.78
CA ASP A 138 -1.57 9.11 -5.25
C ASP A 138 -1.48 9.22 -3.73
N GLY A 139 -2.08 8.26 -3.03
CA GLY A 139 -2.04 8.15 -1.58
C GLY A 139 -0.78 7.47 -1.05
N ARG A 140 0.27 7.35 -1.88
CA ARG A 140 1.55 6.74 -1.54
C ARG A 140 2.64 7.77 -1.27
N ASN A 141 3.79 7.31 -0.77
CA ASN A 141 4.96 8.18 -0.64
C ASN A 141 5.50 8.49 -2.04
N ALA A 142 6.07 9.69 -2.23
CA ALA A 142 6.49 10.19 -3.53
C ALA A 142 7.46 9.26 -4.28
N PHE A 143 8.33 8.55 -3.55
CA PHE A 143 9.24 7.58 -4.17
C PHE A 143 8.49 6.39 -4.82
N GLU A 144 7.38 5.92 -4.23
CA GLU A 144 6.63 4.79 -4.78
C GLU A 144 6.07 5.10 -6.18
N ALA A 145 5.77 6.38 -6.45
CA ALA A 145 5.30 6.88 -7.74
C ALA A 145 6.40 7.02 -8.81
N GLN A 146 7.68 6.98 -8.44
CA GLN A 146 8.79 7.12 -9.40
C GLN A 146 8.91 5.91 -10.35
N ILE A 147 8.42 4.73 -9.93
CA ILE A 147 8.52 3.49 -10.71
C ILE A 147 7.20 3.02 -11.29
N GLY A 148 6.08 3.50 -10.76
CA GLY A 148 4.77 3.22 -11.33
C GLY A 148 3.70 4.11 -10.72
N ARG A 149 2.73 4.54 -11.52
CA ARG A 149 1.61 5.40 -11.12
C ARG A 149 0.49 5.36 -12.16
N PHE A 150 -0.71 5.82 -11.78
CA PHE A 150 -1.75 6.08 -12.77
C PHE A 150 -1.36 7.26 -13.67
N ARG A 151 -1.65 7.16 -14.98
CA ARG A 151 -1.39 8.23 -15.94
C ARG A 151 -2.06 9.52 -15.50
N GLY A 152 -1.30 10.62 -15.50
CA GLY A 152 -1.82 11.95 -15.12
C GLY A 152 -2.10 12.12 -13.62
N ALA A 153 -1.72 11.17 -12.76
CA ALA A 153 -1.94 11.29 -11.33
C ALA A 153 -1.18 12.47 -10.71
N VAL A 154 -1.87 13.17 -9.81
CA VAL A 154 -1.25 14.06 -8.84
C VAL A 154 -0.46 13.18 -7.87
N VAL A 155 0.86 13.41 -7.84
CA VAL A 155 1.78 12.77 -6.89
C VAL A 155 2.13 13.78 -5.80
N PRO A 156 1.64 13.61 -4.57
CA PRO A 156 2.01 14.47 -3.48
C PRO A 156 3.49 14.33 -3.13
N ASP A 157 4.13 15.47 -2.85
CA ASP A 157 5.54 15.54 -2.46
C ASP A 157 5.66 15.22 -0.96
N VAL A 158 5.38 13.97 -0.62
CA VAL A 158 5.38 13.44 0.74
C VAL A 158 6.39 12.31 0.84
N ALA A 159 7.37 12.45 1.73
CA ALA A 159 8.35 11.41 1.98
C ALA A 159 7.76 10.27 2.82
N THR A 160 6.85 10.61 3.73
CA THR A 160 6.15 9.66 4.60
C THR A 160 4.65 9.91 4.66
N THR A 161 3.89 8.87 4.99
CA THR A 161 2.42 8.94 5.08
C THR A 161 1.91 9.97 6.10
N ARG A 162 2.71 10.33 7.11
CA ARG A 162 2.35 11.33 8.13
C ARG A 162 2.29 12.75 7.57
N GLU A 163 3.03 13.02 6.50
CA GLU A 163 3.10 14.36 5.92
C GLU A 163 1.82 14.74 5.17
N PHE A 164 0.98 13.77 4.76
CA PHE A 164 -0.28 14.04 4.06
C PHE A 164 -1.18 15.02 4.82
N VAL A 165 -1.27 14.89 6.16
CA VAL A 165 -2.07 15.80 6.99
C VAL A 165 -1.61 17.24 6.79
N SER A 166 -0.31 17.50 6.98
CA SER A 166 0.27 18.83 6.81
C SER A 166 0.17 19.37 5.39
N VAL A 167 0.32 18.51 4.38
CA VAL A 167 0.23 18.94 2.98
C VAL A 167 -1.22 19.28 2.60
N LEU A 168 -2.21 18.52 3.08
CA LEU A 168 -3.61 18.87 2.88
C LEU A 168 -3.98 20.16 3.62
N ASP A 169 -3.50 20.35 4.86
CA ASP A 169 -3.74 21.55 5.66
C ASP A 169 -3.11 22.81 5.07
N SER A 170 -2.03 22.67 4.29
CA SER A 170 -1.37 23.80 3.63
C SER A 170 -2.23 24.48 2.55
N GLY A 171 -3.33 23.84 2.12
CA GLY A 171 -4.18 24.32 1.04
C GLY A 171 -3.61 24.08 -0.37
N ARG A 172 -2.45 23.41 -0.50
CA ARG A 172 -1.81 23.10 -1.79
C ARG A 172 -2.75 22.43 -2.80
N TYR A 173 -3.72 21.66 -2.30
CA TYR A 173 -4.67 20.90 -3.10
C TYR A 173 -6.10 21.45 -3.08
N ASP A 174 -6.31 22.68 -2.61
CA ASP A 174 -7.65 23.27 -2.50
C ASP A 174 -8.35 23.45 -3.85
N HIS A 175 -7.57 23.65 -4.92
CA HIS A 175 -8.07 23.71 -6.30
C HIS A 175 -8.68 22.39 -6.79
N LEU A 176 -8.53 21.29 -6.03
CA LEU A 176 -9.12 19.99 -6.34
C LEU A 176 -10.43 19.72 -5.55
N LYS A 177 -10.83 20.58 -4.61
CA LYS A 177 -11.95 20.32 -3.68
C LYS A 177 -13.30 20.07 -4.37
N SER A 178 -13.55 20.74 -5.49
CA SER A 178 -14.78 20.58 -6.28
C SER A 178 -14.67 19.52 -7.39
N ARG A 179 -13.48 18.93 -7.60
CA ARG A 179 -13.26 17.93 -8.64
C ARG A 179 -13.53 16.51 -8.12
N PRO A 180 -13.89 15.55 -9.00
CA PRO A 180 -13.88 14.13 -8.66
C PRO A 180 -12.44 13.67 -8.41
N VAL A 181 -12.12 13.34 -7.16
CA VAL A 181 -10.79 12.85 -6.78
C VAL A 181 -10.84 11.37 -6.46
N VAL A 182 -10.11 10.56 -7.22
CA VAL A 182 -9.92 9.13 -6.97
C VAL A 182 -8.58 8.93 -6.26
N THR A 183 -8.66 8.59 -4.97
CA THR A 183 -7.49 8.21 -4.18
C THR A 183 -7.12 6.74 -4.42
N TYR A 184 -5.83 6.45 -4.55
CA TYR A 184 -5.34 5.09 -4.70
C TYR A 184 -4.04 4.88 -3.93
N CYS A 185 -3.78 3.63 -3.55
CA CYS A 185 -2.51 3.21 -2.97
C CYS A 185 -2.29 1.73 -3.29
N THR A 186 -1.22 1.12 -2.77
CA THR A 186 -0.85 -0.29 -3.07
C THR A 186 -2.02 -1.26 -2.91
N GLY A 187 -2.61 -1.35 -1.70
CA GLY A 187 -3.61 -2.38 -1.39
C GLY A 187 -4.94 -1.87 -0.83
N GLY A 188 -5.12 -0.54 -0.72
CA GLY A 188 -6.34 0.13 -0.24
C GLY A 188 -6.21 0.83 1.11
N VAL A 189 -5.42 0.30 2.06
CA VAL A 189 -5.41 0.74 3.47
C VAL A 189 -5.16 2.24 3.71
N ARG A 190 -4.31 2.89 2.89
CA ARG A 190 -4.04 4.33 3.00
C ARG A 190 -5.23 5.16 2.54
N CYS A 191 -5.96 4.69 1.53
CA CYS A 191 -7.10 5.41 0.96
C CYS A 191 -8.29 5.48 1.91
N GLU A 192 -8.49 4.45 2.74
CA GLU A 192 -9.56 4.44 3.75
C GLU A 192 -9.45 5.67 4.67
N VAL A 193 -8.22 5.96 5.12
CA VAL A 193 -7.92 7.11 5.97
C VAL A 193 -7.79 8.40 5.17
N LEU A 194 -7.02 8.38 4.08
CA LEU A 194 -6.76 9.57 3.25
C LEU A 194 -8.06 10.17 2.73
N SER A 195 -8.98 9.34 2.23
CA SER A 195 -10.24 9.81 1.68
C SER A 195 -11.11 10.48 2.76
N ALA A 196 -11.15 9.94 3.98
CA ALA A 196 -11.81 10.58 5.12
C ALA A 196 -11.16 11.92 5.50
N LEU A 197 -9.82 11.97 5.56
CA LEU A 197 -9.07 13.20 5.84
C LEU A 197 -9.33 14.29 4.79
N MET A 198 -9.42 13.92 3.51
CA MET A 198 -9.76 14.83 2.42
C MET A 198 -11.20 15.34 2.54
N ARG A 199 -12.17 14.47 2.81
CA ARG A 199 -13.57 14.88 3.01
C ARG A 199 -13.72 15.84 4.20
N ASN A 200 -13.03 15.57 5.31
CA ASN A 200 -13.00 16.46 6.48
C ASN A 200 -12.44 17.86 6.17
N ARG A 201 -11.65 17.98 5.09
CA ARG A 201 -11.04 19.23 4.63
C ARG A 201 -11.81 19.89 3.48
N GLY A 202 -13.01 19.40 3.17
CA GLY A 202 -13.92 20.03 2.20
C GLY A 202 -13.76 19.56 0.76
N PHE A 203 -13.13 18.41 0.52
CA PHE A 203 -13.22 17.76 -0.78
C PHE A 203 -14.59 17.12 -0.94
N GLU A 204 -15.32 17.51 -1.98
CA GLU A 204 -16.74 17.20 -2.15
C GLU A 204 -16.96 15.79 -2.73
N GLN A 205 -16.19 15.44 -3.77
CA GLN A 205 -16.33 14.20 -4.54
C GLN A 205 -15.07 13.35 -4.39
N VAL A 206 -14.96 12.64 -3.26
CA VAL A 206 -13.82 11.75 -2.99
C VAL A 206 -14.22 10.30 -3.20
N TYR A 207 -13.46 9.61 -4.04
CA TYR A 207 -13.54 8.19 -4.31
C TYR A 207 -12.26 7.50 -3.86
N GLN A 208 -12.34 6.19 -3.62
CA GLN A 208 -11.17 5.36 -3.35
C GLN A 208 -11.19 4.10 -4.21
N LEU A 209 -10.03 3.75 -4.77
CA LEU A 209 -9.88 2.52 -5.54
C LEU A 209 -9.89 1.31 -4.59
N ASP A 210 -10.98 0.54 -4.62
CA ASP A 210 -11.17 -0.64 -3.80
C ASP A 210 -10.17 -1.74 -4.19
N GLY A 211 -9.49 -2.29 -3.18
CA GLY A 211 -8.36 -3.20 -3.36
C GLY A 211 -7.07 -2.56 -3.88
N GLY A 212 -7.06 -1.25 -4.14
CA GLY A 212 -5.89 -0.49 -4.57
C GLY A 212 -5.30 -0.93 -5.92
N ILE A 213 -4.04 -0.56 -6.13
CA ILE A 213 -3.30 -0.85 -7.36
C ILE A 213 -3.19 -2.37 -7.59
N VAL A 214 -3.05 -3.17 -6.53
CA VAL A 214 -2.98 -4.64 -6.64
C VAL A 214 -4.19 -5.20 -7.38
N ARG A 215 -5.41 -4.88 -6.93
CA ARG A 215 -6.63 -5.39 -7.57
C ARG A 215 -6.81 -4.81 -8.97
N TYR A 216 -6.44 -3.55 -9.18
CA TYR A 216 -6.52 -2.93 -10.51
C TYR A 216 -5.61 -3.63 -11.51
N GLY A 217 -4.34 -3.85 -11.16
CA GLY A 217 -3.38 -4.52 -12.03
C GLY A 217 -3.69 -6.01 -12.24
N GLU A 218 -4.27 -6.71 -11.26
CA GLU A 218 -4.81 -8.06 -11.47
C GLU A 218 -5.95 -8.08 -12.51
N THR A 219 -6.69 -6.97 -12.64
CA THR A 219 -7.85 -6.87 -13.53
C THR A 219 -7.47 -6.43 -14.94
N PHE A 220 -6.59 -5.43 -15.06
CA PHE A 220 -6.27 -4.77 -16.33
C PHE A 220 -4.82 -4.92 -16.77
N GLY A 221 -3.91 -5.41 -15.91
CA GLY A 221 -2.49 -5.46 -16.20
C GLY A 221 -1.96 -4.10 -16.70
N ASP A 222 -1.25 -4.13 -17.83
CA ASP A 222 -0.71 -2.96 -18.51
C ASP A 222 -1.66 -2.39 -19.60
N ASP A 223 -2.81 -3.03 -19.85
CA ASP A 223 -3.84 -2.53 -20.78
C ASP A 223 -4.72 -1.44 -20.15
N GLY A 224 -4.53 -1.18 -18.86
CA GLY A 224 -5.24 -0.17 -18.09
C GLY A 224 -4.60 1.22 -18.10
N LEU A 225 -4.88 1.96 -17.04
CA LEU A 225 -4.42 3.32 -16.78
C LEU A 225 -3.19 3.36 -15.87
N TRP A 226 -2.83 2.22 -15.29
CA TRP A 226 -1.64 2.06 -14.48
C TRP A 226 -0.43 1.91 -15.39
N GLU A 227 0.64 2.65 -15.10
CA GLU A 227 1.90 2.57 -15.84
C GLU A 227 3.02 2.17 -14.89
N GLY A 228 3.80 1.16 -15.28
CA GLY A 228 5.05 0.75 -14.65
C GLY A 228 4.94 -0.21 -13.47
N SER A 229 5.96 -0.25 -12.63
CA SER A 229 6.11 -1.26 -11.57
C SER A 229 5.47 -0.80 -10.26
N LEU A 230 4.82 -1.71 -9.55
CA LEU A 230 4.24 -1.46 -8.23
C LEU A 230 5.29 -1.66 -7.14
N TYR A 231 5.62 -0.60 -6.40
CA TYR A 231 6.47 -0.73 -5.20
C TYR A 231 5.82 -1.59 -4.12
N VAL A 232 6.60 -2.51 -3.51
CA VAL A 232 6.16 -3.35 -2.40
C VAL A 232 7.15 -3.29 -1.23
N PHE A 233 6.63 -3.34 0.01
CA PHE A 233 7.40 -3.15 1.24
C PHE A 233 8.04 -4.45 1.77
N ASP A 234 8.59 -5.26 0.87
CA ASP A 234 9.26 -6.53 1.16
C ASP A 234 10.50 -6.70 0.28
N GLY A 235 11.21 -7.81 0.42
CA GLY A 235 12.49 -8.06 -0.25
C GLY A 235 12.44 -8.03 -1.78
N ARG A 236 11.25 -8.07 -2.40
CA ARG A 236 11.09 -7.95 -3.85
C ARG A 236 11.24 -6.50 -4.33
N MET A 237 10.98 -5.51 -3.47
CA MET A 237 11.03 -4.07 -3.71
C MET A 237 10.02 -3.53 -4.75
N ASN A 238 9.77 -4.27 -5.82
CA ASN A 238 8.71 -3.99 -6.77
C ASN A 238 8.11 -5.30 -7.31
N VAL A 239 6.92 -5.18 -7.90
CA VAL A 239 6.26 -6.23 -8.67
C VAL A 239 5.68 -5.61 -9.94
N GLU A 240 5.58 -6.41 -10.99
CA GLU A 240 5.00 -6.02 -12.28
C GLU A 240 3.80 -6.91 -12.56
N PHE A 241 2.79 -6.36 -13.23
CA PHE A 241 1.57 -7.11 -13.56
C PHE A 241 1.71 -7.91 -14.85
N SER A 242 2.66 -7.52 -15.73
CA SER A 242 3.08 -8.30 -16.88
C SER A 242 4.54 -7.98 -17.25
N ASP A 243 5.10 -8.75 -18.18
CA ASP A 243 6.45 -8.52 -18.73
C ASP A 243 6.54 -7.28 -19.63
N ALA A 244 5.41 -6.63 -19.93
CA ALA A 244 5.32 -5.43 -20.77
C ALA A 244 5.30 -4.12 -19.97
N ALA A 245 5.48 -4.17 -18.65
CA ALA A 245 5.42 -3.01 -17.78
C ALA A 245 6.41 -1.90 -18.21
N ALA A 246 5.93 -0.67 -18.31
CA ALA A 246 6.75 0.48 -18.71
C ALA A 246 7.78 0.86 -17.63
N VAL A 247 9.04 1.10 -18.02
CA VAL A 247 10.08 1.53 -17.06
C VAL A 247 10.05 3.04 -16.89
N LEU A 248 9.31 3.53 -15.88
CA LEU A 248 9.19 4.97 -15.59
C LEU A 248 10.40 5.56 -14.87
N GLY A 249 10.99 4.80 -13.96
CA GLY A 249 12.05 5.27 -13.07
C GLY A 249 13.37 5.50 -13.82
N ARG A 250 14.23 6.33 -13.22
CA ARG A 250 15.55 6.67 -13.76
C ARG A 250 16.61 6.48 -12.70
N CYS A 251 17.73 5.91 -13.10
CA CYS A 251 18.89 5.71 -12.23
C CYS A 251 19.40 7.07 -11.73
N ALA A 252 19.55 7.22 -10.42
CA ALA A 252 20.05 8.43 -9.78
C ALA A 252 21.51 8.76 -10.16
N VAL A 253 22.27 7.76 -10.63
CA VAL A 253 23.69 7.91 -11.02
C VAL A 253 23.86 8.27 -12.49
N CYS A 254 23.27 7.49 -13.39
CA CYS A 254 23.50 7.62 -14.84
C CYS A 254 22.26 8.03 -15.66
N GLY A 255 21.10 8.18 -15.03
CA GLY A 255 19.84 8.54 -15.71
C GLY A 255 19.20 7.44 -16.56
N ALA A 256 19.82 6.26 -16.67
CA ALA A 256 19.27 5.13 -17.42
C ALA A 256 17.93 4.63 -16.83
N PRO A 257 16.99 4.14 -17.66
CA PRO A 257 15.71 3.62 -17.17
C PRO A 257 15.91 2.48 -16.17
N THR A 258 15.22 2.53 -15.03
CA THR A 258 15.20 1.45 -14.04
C THR A 258 14.01 1.55 -13.09
N SER A 259 13.45 0.41 -12.69
CA SER A 259 12.47 0.29 -11.60
C SER A 259 13.12 -0.20 -10.28
N ARG A 260 14.44 -0.41 -10.27
CA ARG A 260 15.15 -1.09 -9.18
C ARG A 260 15.57 -0.12 -8.09
N TYR A 261 14.95 -0.29 -6.93
CA TYR A 261 15.37 0.36 -5.70
C TYR A 261 16.51 -0.38 -5.02
N ARG A 262 17.47 0.38 -4.50
CA ARG A 262 18.59 -0.12 -3.71
C ARG A 262 18.88 0.83 -2.56
N ASN A 263 19.45 0.29 -1.49
CA ASN A 263 20.10 1.13 -0.48
C ASN A 263 21.36 1.70 -1.14
N HIS A 264 21.33 2.98 -1.48
CA HIS A 264 22.47 3.71 -2.01
C HIS A 264 23.23 4.35 -0.84
N PRO A 265 24.57 4.30 -0.82
CA PRO A 265 25.32 4.87 0.28
C PRO A 265 25.25 6.40 0.28
N ASP A 266 24.46 6.96 1.21
CA ASP A 266 24.69 8.29 1.77
C ASP A 266 25.74 8.20 2.88
N ILE A 267 26.01 9.30 3.61
CA ILE A 267 26.97 9.31 4.74
C ILE A 267 26.63 8.25 5.81
N ASN A 268 25.40 7.71 5.81
CA ASN A 268 24.90 6.68 6.72
C ASN A 268 24.55 5.33 6.04
N GLY A 269 24.72 5.17 4.73
CA GLY A 269 24.44 3.93 4.01
C GLY A 269 22.96 3.53 3.87
N ARG A 270 22.00 4.46 3.99
CA ARG A 270 20.57 4.13 4.26
C ARG A 270 19.55 4.78 3.32
N GLU A 271 19.98 5.56 2.33
CA GLU A 271 19.05 6.17 1.40
C GLU A 271 18.53 5.14 0.39
N LEU A 272 17.22 5.13 0.17
CA LEU A 272 16.59 4.29 -0.85
C LEU A 272 16.55 5.04 -2.18
N SER A 273 17.28 4.58 -3.18
CA SER A 273 17.39 5.26 -4.47
C SER A 273 17.23 4.29 -5.65
N LEU A 274 16.81 4.82 -6.80
CA LEU A 274 16.78 4.07 -8.05
C LEU A 274 18.18 3.94 -8.62
N VAL A 275 18.69 2.72 -8.72
CA VAL A 275 20.05 2.44 -9.20
C VAL A 275 20.01 1.24 -10.14
N CYS A 276 20.39 1.45 -11.39
CA CYS A 276 20.46 0.39 -12.39
C CYS A 276 21.62 -0.56 -12.08
N GLU A 277 21.56 -1.79 -12.61
CA GLU A 277 22.59 -2.83 -12.40
C GLU A 277 24.00 -2.35 -12.74
N ALA A 278 24.16 -1.55 -13.80
CA ALA A 278 25.46 -1.02 -14.24
C ALA A 278 26.07 0.01 -13.27
N CYS A 279 25.27 0.60 -12.39
CA CYS A 279 25.74 1.59 -11.40
C CYS A 279 25.80 1.02 -9.99
N VAL A 280 25.61 -0.29 -9.83
CA VAL A 280 25.78 -0.96 -8.55
C VAL A 280 27.28 -0.96 -8.24
N PRO A 281 27.71 -0.36 -7.11
CA PRO A 281 29.09 -0.49 -6.67
C PRO A 281 29.40 -1.97 -6.48
N ASP A 282 30.56 -2.42 -6.96
CA ASP A 282 31.01 -3.79 -6.76
C ASP A 282 30.99 -4.10 -5.24
N PRO A 283 30.29 -5.14 -4.76
CA PRO A 283 30.31 -5.52 -3.34
C PRO A 283 31.74 -5.83 -2.86
N ALA A 284 32.65 -6.12 -3.78
CA ALA A 284 34.08 -6.06 -3.56
C ALA A 284 34.62 -4.72 -4.13
N GLY A 285 34.45 -3.62 -3.40
CA GLY A 285 35.22 -2.41 -3.71
C GLY A 285 36.74 -2.69 -3.63
N PRO A 286 37.60 -1.81 -4.17
CA PRO A 286 39.04 -1.87 -3.91
C PRO A 286 39.37 -1.86 -2.40
#